data_AF-A0A3S4T875-F1
#
_entry.id   AF-A0A3S4T875-F1
#
_cell.length_a   1.000
_cell.length_b   1.000
_cell.length_c   1.000
_cell.angle_alpha   90.00
_cell.angle_beta   90.00
_cell.angle_gamma   90.00
#
_symmetry.space_group_name_H-M   'P 1'
#
loop_
_entity.id
_entity.type
_entity.pdbx_description
1 polymer ?
#
loop_
_entity_poly.entity_id
_entity_poly.type
_entity_poly.pdbx_seq_one_letter_code
_entity_poly.pdbx_strand_id
1 'polypeptide(L)'
;MDDPVVAEIAGQCTGPIISYGTGKDCSWQLRDLTVNGLSSSFAAYKDGILFGAFTLPMSGRHNGLNALAVIALMDHLGISQSAIREGLASFEGIKRRQQIRGEVDGITVVDDFAHHPTAVRETVQALRLAWPDRRLLIVFEPRTNSSRRAVFQQQYEQAFSGADQVLVREIVPLANVPAEEQFSSQQLAVALNKQGIPAEYFPDTAAILAFLAEKVRSGDVVAILSNGGFDNIHEQLLGRLRKRDKHE
;
A
#
# COMPACT_ATOMS: atom_id res chain seq x y z
N MET A 1 4.64 -16.87 -15.33
CA MET A 1 4.81 -16.26 -13.99
C MET A 1 5.09 -14.79 -14.18
N ASP A 2 4.52 -13.92 -13.33
CA ASP A 2 4.62 -12.46 -13.50
C ASP A 2 5.98 -11.89 -13.03
N ASP A 3 6.67 -12.57 -12.10
CA ASP A 3 7.99 -12.16 -11.59
C ASP A 3 9.11 -12.97 -12.28
N PRO A 4 10.05 -12.32 -12.99
CA PRO A 4 11.10 -13.00 -13.74
C PRO A 4 12.11 -13.72 -12.85
N VAL A 5 12.39 -13.20 -11.65
CA VAL A 5 13.31 -13.83 -10.70
C VAL A 5 12.67 -15.09 -10.14
N VAL A 6 11.37 -15.02 -9.80
CA VAL A 6 10.62 -16.22 -9.38
C VAL A 6 10.55 -17.25 -10.51
N ALA A 7 10.36 -16.82 -11.76
CA ALA A 7 10.35 -17.71 -12.91
C ALA A 7 11.69 -18.45 -13.10
N GLU A 8 12.81 -17.73 -12.95
CA GLU A 8 14.15 -18.32 -12.99
C GLU A 8 14.35 -19.38 -11.90
N ILE A 9 14.02 -19.03 -10.65
CA ILE A 9 14.15 -19.95 -9.50
C ILE A 9 13.23 -21.16 -9.66
N ALA A 10 12.00 -20.95 -10.13
CA ALA A 10 11.03 -22.01 -10.38
C ALA A 10 11.55 -23.00 -11.43
N GLY A 11 12.26 -22.53 -12.47
CA GLY A 11 12.89 -23.41 -13.47
C GLY A 11 13.94 -24.38 -12.90
N GLN A 12 14.46 -24.11 -11.69
CA GLN A 12 15.40 -24.97 -10.98
C GLN A 12 14.73 -25.90 -9.96
N CYS A 13 13.42 -25.75 -9.74
CA CYS A 13 12.67 -26.56 -8.79
C CYS A 13 12.35 -27.94 -9.40
N THR A 14 12.60 -29.00 -8.63
CA THR A 14 12.31 -30.39 -9.02
C THR A 14 10.91 -30.87 -8.62
N GLY A 15 10.21 -30.09 -7.79
CA GLY A 15 8.85 -30.38 -7.35
C GLY A 15 7.77 -29.83 -8.28
N PRO A 16 6.49 -30.19 -8.06
CA PRO A 16 5.37 -29.62 -8.79
C PRO A 16 5.29 -28.10 -8.59
N ILE A 17 5.05 -27.37 -9.68
CA ILE A 17 4.97 -25.91 -9.68
C ILE A 17 3.57 -25.50 -10.13
N ILE A 18 2.90 -24.70 -9.28
CA ILE A 18 1.64 -24.06 -9.62
C ILE A 18 1.93 -22.56 -9.73
N SER A 19 1.85 -22.03 -10.95
CA SER A 19 2.09 -20.61 -11.20
C SER A 19 0.80 -19.80 -11.08
N TYR A 20 0.91 -18.56 -10.60
CA TYR A 20 -0.19 -17.61 -10.55
C TYR A 20 0.28 -16.23 -11.01
N GLY A 21 -0.64 -15.41 -11.53
CA GLY A 21 -0.33 -14.08 -12.02
C GLY A 21 -1.46 -13.48 -12.85
N THR A 22 -1.11 -12.50 -13.68
CA THR A 22 -1.98 -11.94 -14.72
C THR A 22 -1.53 -12.34 -16.12
N GLY A 23 -0.30 -12.84 -16.26
CA GLY A 23 0.23 -13.33 -17.53
C GLY A 23 -0.53 -14.55 -18.05
N LYS A 24 -0.64 -14.66 -19.38
CA LYS A 24 -1.31 -15.79 -20.06
C LYS A 24 -0.64 -17.14 -19.83
N ASP A 25 0.64 -17.13 -19.47
CA ASP A 25 1.44 -18.33 -19.22
C ASP A 25 1.34 -18.83 -17.77
N CYS A 26 0.54 -18.17 -16.92
CA CYS A 26 0.28 -18.63 -15.57
C CYS A 26 -0.87 -19.65 -15.55
N SER A 27 -0.72 -20.74 -14.80
CA SER A 27 -1.75 -21.74 -14.57
C SER A 27 -2.97 -21.12 -13.91
N TRP A 28 -2.75 -20.27 -12.90
CA TRP A 28 -3.78 -19.45 -12.28
C TRP A 28 -3.68 -18.00 -12.75
N GLN A 29 -4.81 -17.42 -13.14
CA GLN A 29 -4.84 -16.06 -13.67
C GLN A 29 -5.89 -15.22 -12.96
N LEU A 30 -5.48 -14.01 -12.56
CA LEU A 30 -6.38 -12.95 -12.11
C LEU A 30 -6.78 -12.11 -13.31
N ARG A 31 -8.08 -11.99 -13.53
CA ARG A 31 -8.68 -11.19 -14.60
C ARG A 31 -9.81 -10.33 -14.06
N ASP A 32 -10.18 -9.31 -14.82
CA ASP A 32 -11.37 -8.48 -14.57
C ASP A 32 -11.43 -7.87 -13.16
N LEU A 33 -10.28 -7.44 -12.66
CA LEU A 33 -10.18 -6.78 -11.35
C LEU A 33 -10.92 -5.45 -11.38
N THR A 34 -11.90 -5.34 -10.49
CA THR A 34 -12.64 -4.11 -10.22
C THR A 34 -12.47 -3.76 -8.74
N VAL A 35 -12.45 -2.47 -8.42
CA VAL A 35 -12.29 -1.97 -7.06
C VAL A 35 -13.50 -1.09 -6.73
N ASN A 36 -14.06 -1.29 -5.54
CA ASN A 36 -15.11 -0.45 -4.96
C ASN A 36 -14.72 -0.13 -3.51
N GLY A 37 -14.26 1.10 -3.27
CA GLY A 37 -13.64 1.47 -2.01
C GLY A 37 -12.45 0.55 -1.70
N LEU A 38 -12.38 0.05 -0.47
CA LEU A 38 -11.35 -0.91 -0.06
C LEU A 38 -11.67 -2.36 -0.42
N SER A 39 -12.68 -2.64 -1.24
CA SER A 39 -13.01 -4.00 -1.69
C SER A 39 -12.62 -4.20 -3.16
N SER A 40 -12.09 -5.37 -3.48
CA SER A 40 -11.82 -5.80 -4.85
C SER A 40 -12.69 -6.99 -5.23
N SER A 41 -13.11 -7.04 -6.49
CA SER A 41 -13.74 -8.20 -7.11
C SER A 41 -12.96 -8.60 -8.36
N PHE A 42 -12.77 -9.89 -8.58
CA PHE A 42 -12.00 -10.40 -9.72
C PHE A 42 -12.45 -11.80 -10.14
N ALA A 43 -12.10 -12.20 -11.35
CA ALA A 43 -12.26 -13.57 -11.84
C ALA A 43 -10.93 -14.33 -11.75
N ALA A 44 -10.97 -15.50 -11.11
CA ALA A 44 -9.86 -16.45 -11.13
C ALA A 44 -10.08 -17.47 -12.25
N TYR A 45 -9.07 -17.64 -13.09
CA TYR A 45 -9.03 -18.64 -14.14
C TYR A 45 -7.97 -19.70 -13.80
N LYS A 46 -8.27 -20.96 -14.10
CA LYS A 46 -7.35 -22.09 -13.99
C LYS A 46 -7.17 -22.69 -15.38
N ASP A 47 -5.94 -22.69 -15.88
CA ASP A 47 -5.55 -23.18 -17.21
C ASP A 47 -6.42 -22.59 -18.33
N GLY A 48 -6.72 -21.29 -18.22
CA GLY A 48 -7.53 -20.53 -19.18
C GLY A 48 -9.05 -20.71 -19.04
N ILE A 49 -9.53 -21.58 -18.15
CA ILE A 49 -10.95 -21.82 -17.88
C ILE A 49 -11.36 -21.01 -16.63
N LEU A 50 -12.53 -20.37 -16.66
CA LEU A 50 -13.04 -19.66 -15.49
C LEU A 50 -13.21 -20.64 -14.33
N PHE A 51 -12.45 -20.44 -13.26
CA PHE A 51 -12.66 -21.16 -12.01
C PHE A 51 -13.86 -20.52 -11.31
N GLY A 52 -13.77 -19.25 -10.95
CA GLY A 52 -14.87 -18.53 -10.31
C GLY A 52 -14.60 -17.04 -10.13
N ALA A 53 -15.64 -16.31 -9.74
CA ALA A 53 -15.53 -14.92 -9.32
C ALA A 53 -15.37 -14.81 -7.80
N PHE A 54 -14.51 -13.91 -7.33
CA PHE A 54 -14.18 -13.76 -5.91
C PHE A 54 -14.22 -12.29 -5.52
N THR A 55 -14.52 -12.05 -4.25
CA THR A 55 -14.48 -10.73 -3.63
C THR A 55 -13.53 -10.80 -2.43
N LEU A 56 -12.72 -9.76 -2.27
CA LEU A 56 -11.78 -9.59 -1.17
C LEU A 56 -11.97 -8.17 -0.61
N PRO A 57 -12.20 -8.00 0.70
CA PRO A 57 -12.31 -6.69 1.34
C PRO A 57 -10.93 -6.02 1.55
N MET A 58 -10.11 -6.04 0.50
CA MET A 58 -8.87 -5.26 0.38
C MET A 58 -8.75 -4.73 -1.06
N SER A 59 -8.19 -3.53 -1.23
CA SER A 59 -8.04 -2.94 -2.56
C SER A 59 -6.69 -3.27 -3.19
N GLY A 60 -6.66 -3.31 -4.51
CA GLY A 60 -5.43 -3.32 -5.29
C GLY A 60 -5.05 -4.68 -5.86
N ARG A 61 -4.35 -4.62 -7.00
CA ARG A 61 -3.93 -5.79 -7.77
C ARG A 61 -3.05 -6.74 -6.97
N HIS A 62 -2.15 -6.22 -6.14
CA HIS A 62 -1.29 -7.05 -5.29
C HIS A 62 -2.10 -7.92 -4.30
N ASN A 63 -3.17 -7.38 -3.70
CA ASN A 63 -4.04 -8.14 -2.80
C ASN A 63 -4.86 -9.18 -3.58
N GLY A 64 -5.31 -8.84 -4.79
CA GLY A 64 -5.92 -9.82 -5.69
C GLY A 64 -4.97 -10.97 -6.05
N LEU A 65 -3.69 -10.67 -6.33
CA LEU A 65 -2.66 -11.69 -6.60
C LEU A 65 -2.39 -12.57 -5.37
N ASN A 66 -2.33 -11.97 -4.18
CA ASN A 66 -2.23 -12.72 -2.92
C ASN A 66 -3.42 -13.67 -2.74
N ALA A 67 -4.64 -13.18 -2.99
CA ALA A 67 -5.84 -14.01 -2.93
C ALA A 67 -5.82 -15.12 -4.00
N LEU A 68 -5.35 -14.86 -5.22
CA LEU A 68 -5.19 -15.86 -6.26
C LEU A 68 -4.22 -16.98 -5.85
N ALA A 69 -3.11 -16.64 -5.19
CA ALA A 69 -2.19 -17.63 -4.64
C ALA A 69 -2.87 -18.53 -3.59
N VAL A 70 -3.70 -17.95 -2.72
CA VAL A 70 -4.50 -18.69 -1.74
C VAL A 70 -5.54 -19.58 -2.42
N ILE A 71 -6.26 -19.08 -3.43
CA ILE A 71 -7.23 -19.87 -4.21
C ILE A 71 -6.54 -21.08 -4.84
N ALA A 72 -5.38 -20.88 -5.48
CA ALA A 72 -4.61 -21.94 -6.11
C ALA A 72 -4.19 -23.03 -5.10
N LEU A 73 -3.72 -22.62 -3.92
CA LEU A 73 -3.34 -23.54 -2.84
C LEU A 73 -4.56 -24.30 -2.29
N MET A 74 -5.68 -23.62 -2.03
CA MET A 74 -6.87 -24.23 -1.44
C MET A 74 -7.53 -25.21 -2.41
N ASP A 75 -7.59 -24.89 -3.70
CA ASP A 75 -8.03 -25.81 -4.74
C ASP A 75 -7.12 -27.06 -4.81
N HIS A 76 -5.80 -26.86 -4.74
CA HIS A 76 -4.85 -27.99 -4.70
C HIS A 76 -5.06 -28.90 -3.47
N LEU A 77 -5.47 -28.34 -2.34
CA LEU A 77 -5.82 -29.08 -1.12
C LEU A 77 -7.24 -29.70 -1.15
N GLY A 78 -7.98 -29.52 -2.25
CA GLY A 78 -9.33 -30.08 -2.41
C GLY A 78 -10.43 -29.31 -1.67
N ILE A 79 -10.18 -28.06 -1.27
CA ILE A 79 -11.20 -27.21 -0.65
C ILE A 79 -12.19 -26.74 -1.72
N SER A 80 -13.49 -26.88 -1.42
CA SER A 80 -14.54 -26.48 -2.36
C SER A 80 -14.47 -24.99 -2.71
N GLN A 81 -14.80 -24.67 -3.96
CA GLN A 81 -14.84 -23.28 -4.42
C GLN A 81 -15.77 -22.39 -3.58
N SER A 82 -16.92 -22.90 -3.13
CA SER A 82 -17.84 -22.15 -2.26
C SER A 82 -17.18 -21.76 -0.94
N ALA A 83 -16.49 -22.70 -0.28
CA ALA A 83 -15.76 -22.43 0.96
C ALA A 83 -14.62 -21.40 0.75
N ILE A 84 -13.89 -21.49 -0.37
CA ILE A 84 -12.85 -20.50 -0.71
C ILE A 84 -13.47 -19.10 -0.89
N ARG A 85 -14.60 -19.02 -1.60
CA ARG A 85 -15.33 -17.77 -1.84
C ARG A 85 -15.82 -17.14 -0.55
N GLU A 86 -16.43 -17.92 0.33
CA GLU A 86 -16.91 -17.48 1.65
C GLU A 86 -15.74 -17.03 2.54
N GLY A 87 -14.63 -17.77 2.55
CA GLY A 87 -13.44 -17.43 3.33
C GLY A 87 -12.79 -16.11 2.88
N LEU A 88 -12.69 -15.87 1.56
CA LEU A 88 -12.14 -14.61 1.04
C LEU A 88 -13.08 -13.42 1.29
N ALA A 89 -14.39 -13.60 1.10
CA ALA A 89 -15.36 -12.53 1.30
C ALA A 89 -15.49 -12.11 2.77
N SER A 90 -15.24 -13.03 3.71
CA SER A 90 -15.30 -12.79 5.17
C SER A 90 -13.97 -12.35 5.78
N PHE A 91 -12.92 -12.17 4.98
CA PHE A 91 -11.61 -11.79 5.48
C PHE A 91 -11.64 -10.43 6.18
N GLU A 92 -11.28 -10.34 7.45
CA GLU A 92 -11.34 -9.07 8.21
C GLU A 92 -10.16 -8.12 7.91
N GLY A 93 -9.29 -8.50 6.97
CA GLY A 93 -8.06 -7.79 6.68
C GLY A 93 -6.94 -8.13 7.66
N ILE A 94 -5.88 -7.34 7.59
CA ILE A 94 -4.70 -7.48 8.46
C ILE A 94 -4.50 -6.14 9.14
N LYS A 95 -4.17 -6.17 10.44
CA LYS A 95 -3.80 -4.94 11.16
C LYS A 95 -2.74 -4.18 10.38
N ARG A 96 -2.97 -2.87 10.21
CA ARG A 96 -2.05 -1.97 9.51
C ARG A 96 -1.80 -2.33 8.04
N ARG A 97 -2.81 -2.88 7.35
CA ARG A 97 -2.82 -3.04 5.89
C ARG A 97 -4.08 -2.39 5.34
N GLN A 98 -3.92 -1.21 4.75
CA GLN A 98 -5.01 -0.34 4.29
C GLN A 98 -6.09 -0.13 5.37
N GLN A 99 -5.68 -0.11 6.63
CA GLN A 99 -6.62 -0.13 7.75
C GLN A 99 -7.18 1.28 7.97
N ILE A 100 -8.49 1.45 7.87
CA ILE A 100 -9.15 2.69 8.28
C ILE A 100 -9.06 2.80 9.80
N ARG A 101 -8.39 3.83 10.29
CA ARG A 101 -8.25 4.15 11.72
C ARG A 101 -9.41 5.00 12.22
N GLY A 102 -10.03 5.76 11.33
CA GLY A 102 -11.21 6.56 11.62
C GLY A 102 -11.50 7.55 10.51
N GLU A 103 -12.67 8.18 10.62
CA GLU A 103 -13.11 9.26 9.75
C GLU A 103 -13.69 10.38 10.62
N VAL A 104 -13.34 11.63 10.28
CA VAL A 104 -13.78 12.85 10.98
C VAL A 104 -13.99 13.92 9.91
N ASP A 105 -15.14 14.59 9.88
CA ASP A 105 -15.47 15.61 8.86
C ASP A 105 -15.30 15.17 7.39
N GLY A 106 -15.50 13.88 7.11
CA GLY A 106 -15.24 13.33 5.77
C GLY A 106 -13.75 13.22 5.40
N ILE A 107 -12.84 13.33 6.38
CA ILE A 107 -11.40 13.03 6.24
C ILE A 107 -11.16 11.62 6.75
N THR A 108 -10.73 10.72 5.86
CA THR A 108 -10.47 9.32 6.22
C THR A 108 -8.99 9.14 6.54
N VAL A 109 -8.66 8.57 7.70
CA VAL A 109 -7.27 8.27 8.12
C VAL A 109 -6.99 6.78 7.96
N VAL A 110 -5.95 6.44 7.19
CA VAL A 110 -5.57 5.06 6.84
C VAL A 110 -4.17 4.74 7.37
N ASP A 111 -3.98 3.56 7.97
CA ASP A 111 -2.69 3.02 8.44
C ASP A 111 -2.25 1.87 7.54
N ASP A 112 -1.04 1.96 6.98
CA ASP A 112 -0.40 0.87 6.27
C ASP A 112 1.06 0.66 6.70
N PHE A 113 1.45 -0.60 6.79
CA PHE A 113 2.80 -1.05 7.13
C PHE A 113 3.82 -0.93 5.98
N ALA A 114 3.38 -0.49 4.80
CA ALA A 114 4.22 -0.28 3.63
C ALA A 114 5.41 0.64 3.95
N HIS A 115 6.62 0.11 3.74
CA HIS A 115 7.87 0.83 3.98
C HIS A 115 8.96 0.55 2.95
N HIS A 116 8.82 -0.52 2.15
CA HIS A 116 9.71 -0.80 1.02
C HIS A 116 9.17 -0.08 -0.23
N PRO A 117 10.01 0.44 -1.15
CA PRO A 117 9.53 1.20 -2.32
C PRO A 117 8.42 0.49 -3.12
N THR A 118 8.59 -0.81 -3.40
CA THR A 118 7.54 -1.63 -4.04
C THR A 118 6.23 -1.63 -3.25
N ALA A 119 6.27 -1.87 -1.94
CA ALA A 119 5.08 -1.91 -1.12
C ALA A 119 4.39 -0.53 -1.03
N VAL A 120 5.19 0.54 -0.94
CA VAL A 120 4.67 1.93 -0.98
C VAL A 120 3.95 2.17 -2.30
N ARG A 121 4.57 1.85 -3.44
CA ARG A 121 3.97 1.99 -4.77
C ARG A 121 2.64 1.25 -4.89
N GLU A 122 2.64 -0.04 -4.55
CA GLU A 122 1.44 -0.88 -4.64
C GLU A 122 0.32 -0.37 -3.72
N THR A 123 0.68 0.18 -2.55
CA THR A 123 -0.28 0.77 -1.61
C THR A 123 -0.86 2.06 -2.17
N VAL A 124 -0.04 3.00 -2.62
CA VAL A 124 -0.51 4.29 -3.18
C VAL A 124 -1.42 4.05 -4.38
N GLN A 125 -1.06 3.14 -5.29
CA GLN A 125 -1.89 2.78 -6.43
C GLN A 125 -3.23 2.17 -6.00
N ALA A 126 -3.21 1.26 -5.01
CA ALA A 126 -4.44 0.64 -4.50
C ALA A 126 -5.37 1.65 -3.81
N LEU A 127 -4.82 2.60 -3.05
CA LEU A 127 -5.59 3.66 -2.41
C LEU A 127 -6.16 4.66 -3.44
N ARG A 128 -5.40 4.99 -4.48
CA ARG A 128 -5.91 5.81 -5.60
C ARG A 128 -7.08 5.12 -6.32
N LEU A 129 -6.99 3.81 -6.56
CA LEU A 129 -8.10 3.05 -7.15
C LEU A 129 -9.32 2.98 -6.21
N ALA A 130 -9.09 2.88 -4.90
CA ALA A 130 -10.16 2.86 -3.90
C ALA A 130 -10.90 4.19 -3.80
N TRP A 131 -10.20 5.31 -4.00
CA TRP A 131 -10.75 6.65 -3.94
C TRP A 131 -10.26 7.53 -5.10
N PRO A 132 -10.77 7.31 -6.33
CA PRO A 132 -10.27 7.98 -7.53
C PRO A 132 -10.46 9.50 -7.48
N ASP A 133 -11.60 9.96 -6.96
CA ASP A 133 -12.00 11.37 -6.96
C ASP A 133 -11.67 12.12 -5.66
N ARG A 134 -11.05 11.44 -4.68
CA ARG A 134 -10.65 12.05 -3.40
C ARG A 134 -9.19 12.47 -3.44
N ARG A 135 -8.87 13.50 -2.67
CA ARG A 135 -7.49 13.95 -2.53
C ARG A 135 -6.73 12.99 -1.61
N LEU A 136 -5.67 12.37 -2.12
CA LEU A 136 -4.86 11.38 -1.42
C LEU A 136 -3.56 12.02 -0.90
N LEU A 137 -3.47 12.20 0.42
CA LEU A 137 -2.26 12.66 1.09
C LEU A 137 -1.52 11.45 1.65
N ILE A 138 -0.26 11.27 1.27
CA ILE A 138 0.59 10.19 1.75
C ILE A 138 1.57 10.74 2.78
N VAL A 139 1.57 10.18 3.98
CA VAL A 139 2.50 10.51 5.06
C VAL A 139 3.46 9.33 5.23
N PHE A 140 4.74 9.51 4.90
CA PHE A 140 5.70 8.41 4.83
C PHE A 140 6.80 8.54 5.90
N GLU A 141 7.04 7.46 6.65
CA GLU A 141 8.16 7.33 7.60
C GLU A 141 9.18 6.29 7.10
N PRO A 142 10.34 6.70 6.55
CA PRO A 142 11.43 5.79 6.30
C PRO A 142 12.09 5.40 7.65
N ARG A 143 11.83 4.18 8.11
CA ARG A 143 12.25 3.72 9.45
C ARG A 143 13.14 2.48 9.49
N THR A 144 13.06 1.55 8.55
CA THR A 144 13.95 0.38 8.55
C THR A 144 15.39 0.77 8.25
N ASN A 145 16.35 -0.12 8.53
CA ASN A 145 17.74 0.11 8.14
C ASN A 145 17.90 0.23 6.62
N SER A 146 17.09 -0.50 5.85
CA SER A 146 17.11 -0.45 4.39
C SER A 146 16.39 0.78 3.84
N SER A 147 15.23 1.16 4.39
CA SER A 147 14.49 2.37 3.94
C SER A 147 15.24 3.66 4.23
N ARG A 148 16.14 3.67 5.21
CA ARG A 148 16.99 4.81 5.56
C ARG A 148 18.32 4.87 4.80
N ARG A 149 18.51 4.03 3.78
CA ARG A 149 19.71 4.02 2.93
C ARG A 149 19.42 4.56 1.54
N ALA A 150 20.43 5.19 0.94
CA ALA A 150 20.36 5.80 -0.39
C ALA A 150 20.10 4.78 -1.52
N VAL A 151 20.33 3.48 -1.29
CA VAL A 151 20.04 2.40 -2.25
C VAL A 151 18.58 2.41 -2.74
N PHE A 152 17.65 2.90 -1.92
CA PHE A 152 16.23 3.00 -2.27
C PHE A 152 15.80 4.40 -2.72
N GLN A 153 16.71 5.39 -2.75
CA GLN A 153 16.38 6.79 -3.06
C GLN A 153 15.60 6.90 -4.38
N GLN A 154 16.19 6.42 -5.47
CA GLN A 154 15.57 6.46 -6.80
C GLN A 154 14.29 5.63 -6.90
N GLN A 155 14.20 4.52 -6.16
CA GLN A 155 13.00 3.69 -6.19
C GLN A 155 11.82 4.36 -5.48
N TYR A 156 12.07 5.12 -4.42
CA TYR A 156 11.03 5.91 -3.76
C TYR A 156 10.53 7.04 -4.65
N GLU A 157 11.37 7.64 -5.49
CA GLU A 157 10.94 8.67 -6.43
C GLU A 157 9.85 8.17 -7.40
N GLN A 158 9.74 6.86 -7.59
CA GLN A 158 8.71 6.23 -8.44
C GLN A 158 7.54 5.63 -7.64
N ALA A 159 7.60 5.67 -6.30
CA ALA A 159 6.66 4.95 -5.44
C ALA A 159 5.39 5.74 -5.08
N PHE A 160 5.35 7.04 -5.37
CA PHE A 160 4.24 7.92 -4.96
C PHE A 160 3.35 8.37 -6.11
N SER A 161 3.49 7.76 -7.29
CA SER A 161 2.61 8.03 -8.43
C SER A 161 1.15 7.74 -8.05
N GLY A 162 0.30 8.77 -8.16
CA GLY A 162 -1.11 8.74 -7.76
C GLY A 162 -1.42 9.46 -6.43
N ALA A 163 -0.41 9.94 -5.69
CA ALA A 163 -0.61 10.84 -4.56
C ALA A 163 -0.86 12.29 -5.02
N ASP A 164 -1.69 13.03 -4.29
CA ASP A 164 -1.88 14.48 -4.51
C ASP A 164 -0.96 15.34 -3.64
N GLN A 165 -0.48 14.77 -2.53
CA GLN A 165 0.53 15.38 -1.66
C GLN A 165 1.32 14.27 -0.96
N VAL A 166 2.62 14.46 -0.81
CA VAL A 166 3.49 13.57 -0.02
C VAL A 166 4.15 14.35 1.11
N LEU A 167 4.06 13.83 2.33
CA LEU A 167 4.72 14.34 3.51
C LEU A 167 5.74 13.30 3.95
N VAL A 168 7.03 13.64 3.87
CA VAL A 168 8.12 12.72 4.21
C VAL A 168 8.70 13.09 5.56
N ARG A 169 8.69 12.16 6.51
CA ARG A 169 9.37 12.36 7.80
C ARG A 169 10.88 12.26 7.62
N GLU A 170 11.61 13.19 8.21
CA GLU A 170 13.07 13.13 8.24
C GLU A 170 13.57 11.87 8.95
N ILE A 171 14.59 11.22 8.38
CA ILE A 171 15.12 9.99 8.94
C ILE A 171 15.94 10.28 10.20
N VAL A 172 15.94 9.31 11.12
CA VAL A 172 16.97 9.25 12.15
C VAL A 172 18.24 8.67 11.53
N PRO A 173 19.36 9.41 11.50
CA PRO A 173 20.59 8.94 10.86
C PRO A 173 21.08 7.60 11.40
N LEU A 174 21.70 6.81 10.52
CA LEU A 174 22.35 5.56 10.90
C LEU A 174 23.79 5.84 11.31
N ALA A 175 24.12 5.62 12.59
CA ALA A 175 25.42 5.99 13.18
C ALA A 175 26.65 5.44 12.42
N ASN A 176 26.53 4.29 11.76
CA ASN A 176 27.62 3.61 11.06
C ASN A 176 27.43 3.61 9.52
N VAL A 177 26.72 4.60 8.98
CA VAL A 177 26.50 4.74 7.53
C VAL A 177 26.94 6.14 7.11
N PRO A 178 27.86 6.28 6.15
CA PRO A 178 28.27 7.58 5.61
C PRO A 178 27.08 8.41 5.14
N ALA A 179 27.14 9.73 5.23
CA ALA A 179 26.00 10.61 4.95
C ALA A 179 25.46 10.45 3.52
N GLU A 180 26.36 10.23 2.55
CA GLU A 180 26.07 9.97 1.15
C GLU A 180 25.37 8.63 0.88
N GLU A 181 25.50 7.67 1.81
CA GLU A 181 24.83 6.37 1.75
C GLU A 181 23.49 6.37 2.51
N GLN A 182 23.14 7.47 3.16
CA GLN A 182 21.86 7.63 3.87
C GLN A 182 20.79 8.18 2.94
N PHE A 183 19.57 7.72 3.16
CA PHE A 183 18.40 8.24 2.46
C PHE A 183 18.19 9.72 2.81
N SER A 184 17.84 10.54 1.82
CA SER A 184 17.53 11.96 2.02
C SER A 184 16.06 12.23 1.74
N SER A 185 15.34 12.57 2.80
CA SER A 185 13.93 12.99 2.75
C SER A 185 13.75 14.24 1.90
N GLN A 186 14.69 15.19 2.02
CA GLN A 186 14.73 16.41 1.22
C GLN A 186 14.93 16.11 -0.28
N GLN A 187 15.88 15.24 -0.64
CA GLN A 187 16.09 14.87 -2.05
C GLN A 187 14.86 14.19 -2.64
N LEU A 188 14.19 13.31 -1.87
CA LEU A 188 12.94 12.69 -2.31
C LEU A 188 11.87 13.76 -2.57
N ALA A 189 11.65 14.69 -1.63
CA ALA A 189 10.68 15.76 -1.81
C ALA A 189 10.99 16.61 -3.05
N VAL A 190 12.25 16.99 -3.27
CA VAL A 190 12.67 17.73 -4.48
C VAL A 190 12.39 16.93 -5.75
N ALA A 191 12.70 15.64 -5.77
CA ALA A 191 12.47 14.78 -6.93
C ALA A 191 10.98 14.63 -7.25
N LEU A 192 10.13 14.41 -6.24
CA LEU A 192 8.68 14.31 -6.40
C LEU A 192 8.08 15.63 -6.92
N ASN A 193 8.50 16.77 -6.38
CA ASN A 193 8.04 18.08 -6.88
C ASN A 193 8.45 18.30 -8.36
N LYS A 194 9.65 17.89 -8.76
CA LYS A 194 10.08 17.94 -10.17
C LYS A 194 9.22 17.08 -11.10
N GLN A 195 8.64 16.00 -10.57
CA GLN A 195 7.70 15.13 -11.27
C GLN A 195 6.25 15.66 -11.24
N GLY A 196 6.00 16.81 -10.60
CA GLY A 196 4.67 17.40 -10.46
C GLY A 196 3.83 16.78 -9.33
N ILE A 197 4.43 16.02 -8.42
CA ILE A 197 3.78 15.51 -7.20
C ILE A 197 4.18 16.42 -6.04
N PRO A 198 3.26 17.26 -5.52
CA PRO A 198 3.56 18.13 -4.37
C PRO A 198 4.11 17.33 -3.19
N ALA A 199 5.30 17.70 -2.72
CA ALA A 199 5.96 16.99 -1.65
C ALA A 199 6.72 17.92 -0.70
N GLU A 200 6.67 17.62 0.59
CA GLU A 200 7.39 18.36 1.63
C GLU A 200 8.04 17.36 2.59
N TYR A 201 9.20 17.71 3.11
CA TYR A 201 9.85 16.94 4.16
C TYR A 201 9.72 17.66 5.50
N PHE A 202 9.60 16.92 6.59
CA PHE A 202 9.32 17.45 7.91
C PHE A 202 10.34 16.95 8.93
N PRO A 203 10.87 17.81 9.80
CA PRO A 203 11.84 17.41 10.81
C PRO A 203 11.21 16.44 11.81
N ASP A 204 9.92 16.64 12.13
CA ASP A 204 9.21 15.77 13.04
C ASP A 204 7.70 15.54 12.82
N THR A 205 7.18 14.57 13.59
CA THR A 205 5.77 14.17 13.59
C THR A 205 4.89 15.32 14.06
N ALA A 206 5.38 16.19 14.95
CA ALA A 206 4.63 17.35 15.40
C ALA A 206 4.46 18.38 14.27
N ALA A 207 5.51 18.60 13.46
CA ALA A 207 5.47 19.45 12.28
C ALA A 207 4.51 18.88 11.20
N ILE A 208 4.53 17.57 10.97
CA ILE A 208 3.56 16.90 10.09
C ILE A 208 2.12 17.10 10.59
N LEU A 209 1.87 16.88 11.88
CA LEU A 209 0.55 17.05 12.49
C LEU A 209 0.05 18.50 12.42
N ALA A 210 0.94 19.47 12.58
CA ALA A 210 0.61 20.89 12.43
C ALA A 210 0.19 21.21 10.99
N PHE A 211 0.95 20.75 10.00
CA PHE A 211 0.61 20.90 8.59
C PHE A 211 -0.73 20.24 8.26
N LEU A 212 -0.92 18.99 8.67
CA LEU A 212 -2.15 18.25 8.37
C LEU A 212 -3.36 18.93 8.98
N ALA A 213 -3.30 19.37 10.25
CA ALA A 213 -4.41 20.05 10.90
C ALA A 213 -4.89 21.31 10.16
N GLU A 214 -3.99 22.02 9.47
CA GLU A 214 -4.30 23.21 8.69
C GLU A 214 -4.77 22.89 7.26
N LYS A 215 -4.16 21.90 6.61
CA LYS A 215 -4.31 21.68 5.15
C LYS A 215 -5.30 20.60 4.75
N VAL A 216 -5.73 19.76 5.68
CA VAL A 216 -6.71 18.70 5.38
C VAL A 216 -8.14 19.23 5.39
N ARG A 217 -8.94 18.75 4.45
CA ARG A 217 -10.33 19.14 4.22
C ARG A 217 -11.22 17.93 3.98
N SER A 218 -12.53 18.12 4.12
CA SER A 218 -13.52 17.09 3.81
C SER A 218 -13.29 16.53 2.40
N GLY A 219 -13.38 15.21 2.26
CA GLY A 219 -13.04 14.49 1.04
C GLY A 219 -11.58 14.05 0.95
N ASP A 220 -10.69 14.46 1.86
CA ASP A 220 -9.30 13.97 1.87
C ASP A 220 -9.20 12.54 2.42
N VAL A 221 -8.23 11.77 1.90
CA VAL A 221 -7.75 10.51 2.45
C VAL A 221 -6.30 10.72 2.89
N VAL A 222 -6.02 10.58 4.18
CA VAL A 222 -4.68 10.69 4.74
C VAL A 222 -4.17 9.28 5.04
N ALA A 223 -3.27 8.78 4.21
CA ALA A 223 -2.67 7.46 4.37
C ALA A 223 -1.27 7.57 4.97
N ILE A 224 -1.08 6.94 6.12
CA ILE A 224 0.17 6.95 6.87
C ILE A 224 0.87 5.62 6.62
N LEU A 225 2.05 5.69 6.02
CA LEU A 225 2.85 4.54 5.59
C LEU A 225 4.09 4.44 6.49
N SER A 226 4.10 3.46 7.38
CA SER A 226 5.20 3.21 8.32
C SER A 226 5.20 1.79 8.84
N ASN A 227 6.38 1.19 9.02
CA ASN A 227 6.53 -0.09 9.68
C ASN A 227 6.69 0.00 11.22
N GLY A 228 6.59 1.21 11.80
CA GLY A 228 6.72 1.47 13.23
C GLY A 228 5.47 2.09 13.85
N GLY A 229 5.59 2.59 15.09
CA GLY A 229 4.49 3.26 15.78
C GLY A 229 4.24 4.70 15.32
N PHE A 230 5.19 5.31 14.61
CA PHE A 230 5.14 6.69 14.10
C PHE A 230 4.57 7.69 15.12
N ASP A 231 5.07 7.64 16.36
CA ASP A 231 4.62 8.46 17.49
C ASP A 231 3.09 8.48 17.72
N ASN A 232 2.39 7.41 17.35
CA ASN A 232 0.92 7.33 17.40
C ASN A 232 0.22 8.44 16.59
N ILE A 233 0.83 8.86 15.47
CA ILE A 233 0.36 9.95 14.60
C ILE A 233 -1.11 9.81 14.19
N HIS A 234 -1.60 8.58 13.98
CA HIS A 234 -3.01 8.31 13.62
C HIS A 234 -4.00 8.85 14.67
N GLU A 235 -3.83 8.48 15.93
CA GLU A 235 -4.72 8.91 17.02
C GLU A 235 -4.54 10.40 17.32
N GLN A 236 -3.31 10.91 17.22
CA GLN A 236 -3.04 12.33 17.40
C GLN A 236 -3.74 13.17 16.33
N LEU A 237 -3.71 12.74 15.07
CA LEU A 237 -4.40 13.42 13.97
C LEU A 237 -5.91 13.38 14.18
N LEU A 238 -6.49 12.19 14.41
CA LEU A 238 -7.93 12.04 14.66
C LEU A 238 -8.38 12.88 15.86
N GLY A 239 -7.59 12.92 16.93
CA GLY A 239 -7.86 13.74 18.12
C GLY A 239 -7.81 15.24 17.84
N ARG A 240 -6.93 15.71 16.94
CA ARG A 240 -6.89 17.12 16.50
C ARG A 240 -8.08 17.46 15.62
N LEU A 241 -8.44 16.60 14.68
CA LEU A 241 -9.59 16.78 13.80
C LEU A 241 -10.88 16.92 14.63
N ARG A 242 -11.18 15.97 15.53
CA ARG A 242 -12.39 16.02 16.38
C ARG A 242 -12.49 17.27 17.28
N LYS A 243 -11.38 17.96 17.54
CA LYS A 243 -11.38 19.22 18.30
C LYS A 243 -11.70 20.42 17.40
N ARG A 244 -11.36 20.36 16.12
CA ARG A 244 -11.68 21.40 15.13
C ARG A 244 -13.20 21.49 14.95
N ASP A 245 -13.88 20.37 14.76
CA ASP A 245 -15.33 20.30 14.53
C ASP A 245 -16.16 20.90 15.68
N LYS A 246 -15.61 20.93 16.90
CA LYS A 246 -16.29 21.46 18.09
C LYS A 246 -16.18 22.99 18.24
N HIS A 247 -15.35 23.64 17.44
CA HIS A 247 -15.11 25.09 17.50
C HIS A 247 -15.63 25.84 16.26
N GLU A 248 -16.26 25.13 15.32
CA GLU A 248 -17.10 25.70 14.25
C GLU A 248 -18.58 25.61 14.65
#